data_AF-A0A4Z0PNQ7-F1
#
_entry.id   AF-A0A4Z0PNQ7-F1
#
_cell.length_a   1.000
_cell.length_b   1.000
_cell.length_c   1.000
_cell.angle_alpha   90.00
_cell.angle_beta   90.00
_cell.angle_gamma   90.00
#
_symmetry.space_group_name_H-M   'P 1'
#
loop_
_entity.id
_entity.type
_entity.pdbx_description
1 polymer ?
#
loop_
_entity_poly.entity_id
_entity_poly.type
_entity_poly.pdbx_seq_one_letter_code
_entity_poly.pdbx_strand_id
1 'polypeptide(L)'
;METNIYSIIESAVNLPSDFHLKNISAFTLLQESNYFESYNKIHEESIISKLNSNPSLVDQWLQWSEDQRTSSGWYFKKLAFGRRFVGYYPKVEEFFEIKSFDKFKVCAAYIKLQAERIRTLF
;
A
#
# COMPACT_ATOMS: atom_id res chain seq x y z
N MET A 1 26.25 -2.62 1.55
CA MET A 1 25.51 -1.34 1.54
C MET A 1 24.48 -1.41 2.64
N GLU A 2 24.46 -0.41 3.53
CA GLU A 2 23.46 -0.34 4.59
C GLU A 2 22.12 0.01 3.95
N THR A 3 21.11 -0.84 4.17
CA THR A 3 19.79 -0.64 3.58
C THR A 3 19.12 0.56 4.22
N ASN A 4 18.87 1.62 3.45
CA ASN A 4 18.15 2.79 3.94
C ASN A 4 16.65 2.52 3.95
N ILE A 5 16.13 2.09 5.11
CA ILE A 5 14.70 1.79 5.34
C ILE A 5 13.77 2.95 4.92
N TYR A 6 14.19 4.21 5.09
CA TYR A 6 13.38 5.36 4.67
C TYR A 6 13.15 5.39 3.16
N SER A 7 14.18 5.07 2.36
CA SER A 7 14.04 5.01 0.90
C SER A 7 13.12 3.88 0.43
N ILE A 8 13.09 2.77 1.18
CA ILE A 8 12.17 1.65 0.92
C ILE A 8 10.73 2.07 1.20
N ILE A 9 10.49 2.70 2.35
CA ILE A 9 9.17 3.23 2.71
C ILE A 9 8.72 4.26 1.67
N GLU A 10 9.63 5.15 1.25
CA GLU A 10 9.32 6.15 0.23
C GLU A 10 8.94 5.51 -1.11
N SER A 11 9.66 4.48 -1.54
CA SER A 11 9.34 3.73 -2.75
C SER A 11 7.98 3.03 -2.63
N ALA A 12 7.73 2.37 -1.48
CA ALA A 12 6.47 1.71 -1.22
C ALA A 12 5.30 2.69 -1.22
N VAL A 13 5.41 3.85 -0.58
CA VAL A 13 4.31 4.83 -0.53
C VAL A 13 4.10 5.54 -1.87
N ASN A 14 5.15 5.75 -2.67
CA ASN A 14 5.02 6.38 -3.99
C ASN A 14 4.71 5.39 -5.12
N LEU A 15 4.55 4.10 -4.81
CA LEU A 15 4.33 3.06 -5.81
C LEU A 15 3.25 3.40 -6.85
N PRO A 16 2.08 3.99 -6.50
CA PRO A 16 1.08 4.36 -7.50
C PRO A 16 1.60 5.37 -8.52
N SER A 17 2.20 6.46 -8.04
CA SER A 17 2.76 7.50 -8.90
C SER A 17 3.89 6.94 -9.77
N ASP A 18 4.78 6.15 -9.18
CA ASP A 18 5.91 5.56 -9.87
C ASP A 18 5.47 4.60 -10.97
N PHE A 19 4.45 3.79 -10.74
CA PHE A 19 3.92 2.88 -11.75
C PHE A 19 3.24 3.62 -12.91
N HIS A 20 2.57 4.73 -12.65
CA HIS A 20 1.97 5.53 -13.73
C HIS A 20 3.02 6.28 -14.55
N LEU A 21 4.10 6.73 -13.92
CA LEU A 21 5.17 7.50 -14.58
C LEU A 21 6.21 6.62 -15.26
N LYS A 22 6.49 5.45 -14.69
CA LYS A 22 7.53 4.54 -15.16
C LYS A 22 6.85 3.36 -15.86
N ASN A 23 7.27 3.04 -17.08
CA ASN A 23 6.72 1.92 -17.85
C ASN A 23 7.26 0.56 -17.37
N ILE A 24 7.25 0.31 -16.06
CA ILE A 24 7.70 -0.92 -15.41
C ILE A 24 6.67 -1.41 -14.41
N SER A 25 6.69 -2.70 -14.11
CA SER A 25 5.71 -3.33 -13.23
C SER A 25 5.85 -2.88 -11.77
N ALA A 26 4.76 -2.92 -11.02
CA ALA A 26 4.79 -2.68 -9.56
C ALA A 26 5.70 -3.68 -8.82
N PHE A 27 5.82 -4.90 -9.35
CA PHE A 27 6.77 -5.91 -8.87
C PHE A 27 8.21 -5.42 -9.01
N THR A 28 8.60 -5.00 -10.22
CA THR A 28 9.94 -4.46 -10.49
C THR A 28 10.26 -3.27 -9.60
N LEU A 29 9.31 -2.34 -9.43
CA LEU A 29 9.48 -1.16 -8.57
C LEU A 29 9.77 -1.54 -7.11
N LEU A 30 9.03 -2.50 -6.55
CA LEU A 30 9.27 -2.95 -5.18
C LEU A 30 10.56 -3.76 -5.05
N GLN A 31 10.88 -4.61 -6.02
CA GLN A 31 12.11 -5.38 -6.03
C GLN A 31 13.34 -4.47 -6.07
N GLU A 32 13.38 -3.50 -6.99
CA GLU A 32 14.49 -2.54 -7.11
C GLU A 32 14.62 -1.62 -5.89
N SER A 33 13.54 -1.42 -5.14
CA SER A 33 13.59 -0.67 -3.87
C SER A 33 14.21 -1.45 -2.70
N ASN A 34 14.56 -2.74 -2.87
CA ASN A 34 14.96 -3.67 -1.81
C ASN A 34 13.86 -3.95 -0.75
N TYR A 35 12.59 -3.73 -1.11
CA TYR A 35 11.47 -4.06 -0.23
C TYR A 35 11.47 -5.55 0.10
N PHE A 36 11.82 -6.42 -0.85
CA PHE A 36 11.69 -7.87 -0.71
C PHE A 36 12.63 -8.44 0.34
N GLU A 37 13.81 -7.86 0.48
CA GLU A 37 14.85 -8.26 1.44
C GLU A 37 14.60 -7.66 2.83
N SER A 38 13.88 -6.54 2.90
CA SER A 38 13.69 -5.75 4.13
C SER A 38 12.26 -5.69 4.62
N TYR A 39 11.34 -6.47 4.03
CA TYR A 39 9.91 -6.41 4.30
C TYR A 39 9.56 -6.53 5.79
N ASN A 40 10.34 -7.33 6.55
CA ASN A 40 10.17 -7.55 7.99
C ASN A 40 10.53 -6.33 8.86
N LYS A 41 11.27 -5.36 8.30
CA LYS A 41 11.63 -4.08 8.93
C LYS A 41 10.68 -2.95 8.55
N ILE A 42 9.76 -3.18 7.61
CA ILE A 42 8.79 -2.17 7.15
C ILE A 42 7.50 -2.35 7.95
N HIS A 43 7.25 -1.42 8.87
CA HIS A 43 6.07 -1.43 9.74
C HIS A 43 5.07 -0.33 9.33
N GLU A 44 3.80 -0.54 9.66
CA GLU A 44 2.72 0.39 9.33
C GLU A 44 2.96 1.78 9.95
N GLU A 45 3.55 1.85 11.14
CA GLU A 45 3.85 3.11 11.85
C GLU A 45 4.79 4.02 11.05
N SER A 46 5.78 3.45 10.38
CA SER A 46 6.71 4.20 9.53
C SER A 46 6.03 4.68 8.24
N ILE A 47 5.10 3.87 7.69
CA ILE A 47 4.27 4.26 6.54
C ILE A 47 3.30 5.38 6.94
N ILE A 48 2.62 5.27 8.09
CA ILE A 48 1.75 6.31 8.66
C ILE A 48 2.52 7.61 8.82
N SER A 49 3.76 7.57 9.30
CA SER A 49 4.59 8.76 9.45
C SER A 49 4.85 9.45 8.11
N LYS A 50 5.14 8.68 7.04
CA LYS A 50 5.32 9.23 5.69
C LYS A 50 4.02 9.80 5.11
N LEU A 51 2.89 9.12 5.33
CA LEU A 51 1.58 9.56 4.88
C LEU A 51 1.10 10.84 5.59
N ASN A 52 1.41 11.00 6.88
CA ASN A 52 1.11 12.22 7.63
C ASN A 52 1.86 13.43 7.06
N SER A 53 3.13 13.25 6.70
CA SER A 53 3.96 14.30 6.09
C SER A 53 3.53 14.66 4.67
N ASN A 54 2.79 13.77 3.98
CA ASN A 54 2.26 14.03 2.65
C ASN A 54 0.86 13.40 2.46
N PRO A 55 -0.21 14.07 2.94
CA PRO A 55 -1.56 13.49 2.96
C PRO A 55 -2.18 13.21 1.59
N SER A 56 -1.68 13.81 0.50
CA SER A 56 -2.20 13.55 -0.85
C SER A 56 -1.88 12.15 -1.35
N LEU A 57 -0.86 11.50 -0.79
CA LEU A 57 -0.52 10.11 -1.10
C LEU A 57 -1.68 9.16 -0.77
N VAL A 58 -2.50 9.49 0.25
CA VAL A 58 -3.69 8.70 0.57
C VAL A 58 -4.71 8.69 -0.57
N ASP A 59 -4.88 9.83 -1.25
CA ASP A 59 -5.84 9.95 -2.34
C ASP A 59 -5.31 9.26 -3.61
N GLN A 60 -3.99 9.26 -3.84
CA GLN A 60 -3.36 8.47 -4.91
C GLN A 60 -3.57 6.96 -4.70
N TRP A 61 -3.40 6.48 -3.47
CA TRP A 61 -3.65 5.08 -3.12
C TRP A 61 -5.12 4.69 -3.19
N LEU A 62 -6.03 5.62 -2.92
CA LEU A 62 -7.46 5.42 -3.13
C LEU A 62 -7.75 5.24 -4.62
N GLN A 63 -7.28 6.16 -5.46
CA GLN A 63 -7.44 6.07 -6.92
C GLN A 63 -6.86 4.77 -7.47
N TRP A 64 -5.64 4.41 -7.07
CA TRP A 64 -5.01 3.14 -7.43
C TRP A 64 -5.91 1.94 -7.13
N SER A 65 -6.51 1.90 -5.94
CA SER A 65 -7.42 0.81 -5.59
C SER A 65 -8.69 0.80 -6.42
N GLU A 66 -9.22 1.96 -6.81
CA GLU A 66 -10.44 2.08 -7.62
C GLU A 66 -10.19 1.70 -9.09
N ASP A 67 -8.98 1.93 -9.59
CA ASP A 67 -8.57 1.57 -10.95
C ASP A 67 -8.28 0.07 -11.13
N GLN A 68 -8.01 -0.65 -10.04
CA GLN A 68 -7.75 -2.08 -10.08
C GLN A 68 -9.01 -2.88 -10.47
N ARG A 69 -9.01 -3.42 -11.70
CA ARG A 69 -9.99 -4.40 -12.18
C ARG A 69 -9.46 -5.81 -12.01
N THR A 70 -9.37 -6.29 -10.77
CA THR A 70 -8.86 -7.63 -10.45
C THR A 70 -10.00 -8.56 -10.04
N SER A 71 -9.84 -9.85 -10.33
CA SER A 71 -10.75 -10.90 -9.85
C SER A 71 -10.52 -11.24 -8.37
N SER A 72 -9.37 -10.86 -7.82
CA SER A 72 -9.07 -10.92 -6.39
C SER A 72 -7.97 -9.96 -5.96
N GLY A 73 -8.02 -9.51 -4.71
CA GLY A 73 -6.99 -8.68 -4.10
C GLY A 73 -7.48 -7.85 -2.93
N TRP A 74 -6.53 -7.20 -2.27
CA TRP A 74 -6.85 -6.15 -1.30
C TRP A 74 -7.47 -4.96 -2.04
N TYR A 75 -8.40 -4.29 -1.39
CA TYR A 75 -8.97 -3.04 -1.89
C TYR A 75 -9.12 -2.03 -0.75
N PHE A 76 -8.95 -0.77 -1.09
CA PHE A 76 -9.09 0.39 -0.23
C PHE A 76 -10.20 1.28 -0.76
N LYS A 77 -11.15 1.65 0.11
CA LYS A 77 -12.28 2.49 -0.27
C LYS A 77 -12.61 3.55 0.75
N LYS A 78 -13.23 4.63 0.26
CA LYS A 78 -13.92 5.61 1.08
C LYS A 78 -15.34 5.13 1.38
N LEU A 79 -15.73 5.20 2.64
CA LEU A 79 -17.10 4.94 3.11
C LEU A 79 -17.82 6.26 3.42
N ALA A 80 -19.11 6.14 3.70
CA ALA A 80 -19.92 7.26 4.20
C ALA A 80 -19.31 7.90 5.46
N PHE A 81 -19.52 9.21 5.61
CA PHE A 81 -19.03 10.03 6.73
C PHE A 81 -17.50 10.07 6.86
N GLY A 82 -16.77 9.91 5.75
CA GLY A 82 -15.31 10.07 5.73
C GLY A 82 -14.52 8.88 6.25
N ARG A 83 -15.19 7.82 6.74
CA ARG A 83 -14.54 6.56 7.11
C ARG A 83 -13.77 5.96 5.94
N ARG A 84 -12.71 5.24 6.26
CA ARG A 84 -11.92 4.47 5.31
C ARG A 84 -12.02 2.99 5.64
N PHE A 85 -11.87 2.17 4.62
CA PHE A 85 -11.99 0.72 4.68
C PHE A 85 -10.88 0.05 3.88
N VAL A 86 -10.29 -1.00 4.44
CA VAL A 86 -9.52 -2.01 3.71
C VAL A 86 -10.16 -3.37 3.90
N GLY A 87 -10.21 -4.15 2.83
CA GLY A 87 -10.63 -5.55 2.86
C GLY A 87 -10.11 -6.30 1.64
N TYR A 88 -10.47 -7.57 1.53
CA TYR A 88 -10.05 -8.45 0.45
C TYR A 88 -11.25 -8.90 -0.39
N TYR A 89 -11.06 -9.00 -1.70
CA TYR A 89 -12.03 -9.54 -2.65
C TYR A 89 -11.47 -10.81 -3.33
N PRO A 90 -12.28 -11.86 -3.58
CA PRO A 90 -13.59 -12.08 -2.95
C PRO A 90 -13.43 -12.14 -1.43
N LYS A 91 -14.51 -11.96 -0.67
CA LYS A 91 -14.41 -11.98 0.79
C LYS A 91 -13.91 -13.36 1.26
N VAL A 92 -12.87 -13.37 2.08
CA VAL A 92 -12.25 -14.54 2.70
C VAL A 92 -12.30 -14.34 4.22
N GLU A 93 -12.71 -15.36 4.98
CA GLU A 93 -12.96 -15.21 6.44
C GLU A 93 -11.67 -14.97 7.23
N GLU A 94 -10.55 -15.53 6.75
CA GLU A 94 -9.23 -15.40 7.35
C GLU A 94 -8.61 -14.01 7.18
N PHE A 95 -9.10 -13.20 6.23
CA PHE A 95 -8.61 -11.85 6.01
C PHE A 95 -9.41 -10.82 6.81
N PHE A 96 -8.69 -10.05 7.61
CA PHE A 96 -9.28 -9.01 8.44
C PHE A 96 -9.70 -7.78 7.61
N GLU A 97 -10.81 -7.18 8.01
CA GLU A 97 -11.25 -5.87 7.50
C GLU A 97 -10.81 -4.79 8.48
N ILE A 98 -10.26 -3.69 7.97
CA ILE A 98 -9.95 -2.50 8.79
C ILE A 98 -10.93 -1.40 8.43
N LYS A 99 -11.66 -0.90 9.42
CA LYS A 99 -12.57 0.25 9.32
C LYS A 99 -12.18 1.32 10.33
N SER A 100 -11.86 2.53 9.89
CA SER A 100 -11.51 3.62 10.80
C SER A 100 -11.78 5.00 10.18
N PHE A 101 -11.86 6.02 11.03
CA PHE A 101 -11.81 7.43 10.62
C PHE A 101 -10.38 7.91 10.37
N ASP A 102 -9.39 7.21 10.94
CA ASP A 102 -7.98 7.48 10.67
C ASP A 102 -7.61 6.97 9.28
N LYS A 103 -7.65 7.87 8.30
CA LYS A 103 -7.33 7.55 6.91
C LYS A 103 -5.88 7.08 6.73
N PHE A 104 -4.95 7.54 7.56
CA PHE A 104 -3.54 7.21 7.45
C PHE A 104 -3.29 5.80 7.92
N LYS A 105 -3.87 5.41 9.06
CA LYS A 105 -3.81 4.03 9.54
C LYS A 105 -4.36 3.04 8.52
N VAL A 106 -5.55 3.33 7.97
CA VAL A 106 -6.19 2.43 7.00
C VAL A 106 -5.39 2.35 5.70
N CYS A 107 -4.88 3.48 5.22
CA CYS A 107 -4.04 3.50 4.01
C CYS A 107 -2.70 2.80 4.24
N ALA A 108 -2.06 2.95 5.39
CA ALA A 108 -0.79 2.28 5.69
C ALA A 108 -0.93 0.76 5.69
N ALA A 109 -1.99 0.24 6.31
CA ALA A 109 -2.32 -1.17 6.27
C ALA A 109 -2.55 -1.64 4.83
N TYR A 110 -3.27 -0.87 4.01
CA TYR A 110 -3.46 -1.19 2.59
C TYR A 110 -2.14 -1.31 1.83
N ILE A 111 -1.25 -0.31 1.98
CA ILE A 111 0.06 -0.28 1.34
C ILE A 111 0.87 -1.51 1.74
N LYS A 112 0.91 -1.82 3.04
CA LYS A 112 1.64 -2.98 3.56
C LYS A 112 1.10 -4.27 2.96
N LEU A 113 -0.21 -4.47 3.00
CA LEU A 113 -0.87 -5.67 2.46
C LEU A 113 -0.67 -5.82 0.95
N GLN A 114 -0.69 -4.72 0.20
CA GLN A 114 -0.44 -4.74 -1.24
C GLN A 114 1.03 -5.05 -1.57
N ALA A 115 1.97 -4.42 -0.87
CA ALA A 115 3.38 -4.68 -1.07
C ALA A 115 3.75 -6.13 -0.72
N GLU A 116 3.19 -6.68 0.36
CA GLU A 116 3.34 -8.10 0.69
C GLU A 116 2.74 -9.01 -0.38
N ARG A 117 1.53 -8.70 -0.87
CA ARG A 117 0.90 -9.47 -1.94
C ARG A 117 1.76 -9.50 -3.19
N ILE A 118 2.27 -8.35 -3.63
CA ILE A 118 3.14 -8.24 -4.81
C ILE A 118 4.43 -9.06 -4.60
N ARG A 119 5.03 -8.98 -3.42
CA ARG A 119 6.25 -9.71 -3.06
C ARG A 119 6.07 -11.23 -3.12
N THR A 120 4.90 -11.75 -2.75
CA THR A 120 4.65 -13.20 -2.67
C THR A 120 4.00 -13.80 -3.91
N LEU A 121 3.61 -12.98 -4.90
CA LEU A 121 2.92 -13.43 -6.10
C LEU A 121 3.84 -14.04 -7.17
N PHE A 122 5.16 -13.91 -7.01
CA PHE A 122 6.20 -14.40 -7.91
C PHE A 122 7.35 -15.00 -7.10
#